data_AF-A0A956PXJ6-F1
#
_entry.id   AF-A0A956PXJ6-F1
#
_cell.length_a   1.000
_cell.length_b   1.000
_cell.length_c   1.000
_cell.angle_alpha   90.00
_cell.angle_beta   90.00
_cell.angle_gamma   90.00
#
_symmetry.space_group_name_H-M   'P 1'
#
loop_
_entity.id
_entity.type
_entity.pdbx_description
1 polymer ?
#
loop_
_entity_poly.entity_id
_entity_poly.type
_entity_poly.pdbx_seq_one_letter_code
_entity_poly.pdbx_strand_id
1 'polypeptide(L)' 'LKVTERIRPDAVFLVHGYGRKAKELHFVFGRGIDSAELVTQANVDPIMGGTGMNVNFVTVIRASDVEEVA' A
#
# COMPACT_ATOMS: atom_id res chain seq x y z
N LEU A 1 -9.84 8.53 -3.44
CA LEU A 1 -9.54 8.66 -1.99
C LEU A 1 -10.85 8.56 -1.21
N LYS A 2 -10.92 7.77 -0.13
CA LYS A 2 -12.10 7.70 0.73
C LYS A 2 -11.78 8.33 2.08
N VAL A 3 -12.28 9.54 2.31
CA VAL A 3 -12.14 10.24 3.60
C VAL A 3 -13.21 9.71 4.55
N THR A 4 -12.83 9.35 5.77
CA THR A 4 -13.74 8.78 6.77
C THR A 4 -13.19 8.90 8.19
N GLU A 5 -14.08 9.05 9.17
CA GLU A 5 -13.75 9.07 10.61
C GLU A 5 -13.52 7.68 11.22
N ARG A 6 -13.43 6.62 10.40
CA ARG A 6 -13.39 5.21 10.88
C ARG A 6 -11.99 4.71 11.22
N ILE A 7 -10.97 5.53 10.98
CA ILE A 7 -9.56 5.20 11.20
C ILE A 7 -8.90 6.34 11.95
N ARG A 8 -7.83 6.02 12.69
CA ARG A 8 -7.05 7.02 13.43
C ARG A 8 -6.42 8.03 12.44
N PRO A 9 -6.28 9.32 12.80
CA PRO A 9 -5.82 10.35 11.87
C PRO A 9 -4.41 10.17 11.30
N ASP A 10 -3.57 9.36 11.94
CA ASP A 10 -2.18 9.07 11.58
C ASP A 10 -2.02 7.79 10.74
N ALA A 11 -3.13 7.12 10.41
CA ALA A 11 -3.11 5.84 9.73
C ALA A 11 -3.91 5.89 8.42
N VAL A 12 -3.40 5.17 7.42
CA VAL A 12 -4.10 4.94 6.16
C VAL A 12 -4.38 3.45 6.00
N PHE A 13 -5.48 3.14 5.31
CA PHE A 13 -5.88 1.76 5.04
C PHE A 13 -5.97 1.52 3.53
N LEU A 14 -5.33 0.45 3.09
CA LEU A 14 -5.42 -0.07 1.73
C LEU A 14 -5.87 -1.53 1.78
N VAL A 15 -6.78 -1.89 0.89
CA VAL A 15 -7.20 -3.28 0.72
C VAL A 15 -6.08 -4.03 -0.01
N HIS A 16 -5.65 -5.16 0.56
CA HIS A 16 -4.66 -6.02 -0.08
C HIS A 16 -5.25 -6.78 -1.28
N GLY A 17 -4.43 -7.06 -2.30
CA GLY A 17 -4.79 -7.91 -3.44
C GLY A 17 -4.97 -7.18 -4.79
N TYR A 18 -4.86 -5.86 -4.82
CA TYR A 18 -4.90 -5.03 -6.04
C TYR A 18 -3.48 -4.72 -6.57
N GLY A 19 -3.40 -3.96 -7.68
CA GLY A 19 -2.14 -3.48 -8.26
C GLY A 19 -1.32 -4.55 -8.97
N ARG A 20 -1.93 -5.67 -9.34
CA ARG A 20 -1.22 -6.77 -10.00
C ARG A 20 -0.80 -6.38 -11.42
N LYS A 21 0.41 -6.80 -11.80
CA LYS A 21 1.02 -6.54 -13.12
C LYS A 21 0.89 -7.71 -14.11
N ALA A 22 0.33 -8.84 -13.68
CA ALA A 22 0.12 -9.99 -14.55
C ALA A 22 -1.14 -9.78 -15.42
N LYS A 23 -0.98 -9.78 -16.75
CA LYS A 23 -2.04 -9.49 -17.73
C LYS A 23 -3.22 -10.47 -17.67
N GLU A 24 -2.96 -11.72 -17.26
CA GLU A 24 -3.96 -12.79 -17.15
C GLU A 24 -4.89 -12.62 -15.94
N LEU A 25 -4.50 -11.81 -14.96
CA LEU A 25 -5.35 -11.50 -13.80
C LEU A 25 -6.35 -10.39 -14.14
N HIS A 26 -7.27 -10.69 -15.07
CA HIS A 26 -8.18 -9.71 -15.67
C HIS A 26 -8.99 -8.85 -14.67
N PHE A 27 -9.27 -9.37 -13.46
CA PHE A 27 -9.99 -8.61 -12.44
C PHE A 27 -9.15 -7.51 -11.77
N VAL A 28 -7.86 -7.73 -11.54
CA VAL A 28 -6.97 -6.86 -10.77
C VAL A 28 -5.84 -6.23 -11.58
N PHE A 29 -5.61 -6.70 -12.81
CA PHE A 29 -4.56 -6.21 -13.69
C PHE A 29 -4.73 -4.71 -13.96
N GLY A 30 -3.70 -3.93 -13.61
CA GLY A 30 -3.70 -2.47 -13.80
C GLY A 30 -4.76 -1.72 -12.98
N ARG A 31 -5.33 -2.34 -11.94
CA ARG A 31 -6.35 -1.71 -11.08
C ARG A 31 -5.82 -1.52 -9.66
N GLY A 32 -5.97 -0.31 -9.14
CA GLY A 32 -5.56 0.03 -7.79
C GLY A 32 -4.04 0.01 -7.59
N ILE A 33 -3.61 -0.22 -6.35
CA ILE A 33 -2.22 -0.17 -5.91
C ILE A 33 -1.89 -1.49 -5.21
N ASP A 34 -0.68 -2.02 -5.38
CA ASP A 34 -0.22 -3.18 -4.62
C ASP A 34 0.39 -2.69 -3.31
N SER A 35 -0.27 -3.01 -2.19
CA SER A 35 0.21 -2.62 -0.86
C SER A 35 1.57 -3.24 -0.53
N ALA A 36 1.93 -4.36 -1.14
CA ALA A 36 3.23 -5.00 -0.93
C ALA A 36 4.39 -4.18 -1.52
N GLU A 37 4.16 -3.40 -2.58
CA GLU A 37 5.19 -2.53 -3.16
C GLU A 37 5.56 -1.36 -2.23
N LEU A 38 4.69 -1.02 -1.28
CA LEU A 38 4.93 0.04 -0.29
C LEU A 38 5.67 -0.47 0.96
N VAL A 39 5.82 -1.79 1.12
CA VAL A 39 6.52 -2.41 2.25
C VAL A 39 8.01 -2.46 1.92
N THR A 40 8.77 -1.50 2.44
CA THR A 40 10.22 -1.40 2.22
C THR A 40 11.03 -2.02 3.35
N GLN A 41 10.45 -2.07 4.54
CA GLN A 41 11.04 -2.69 5.73
C GLN A 41 10.13 -3.79 6.26
N ALA A 42 10.76 -4.86 6.75
CA ALA A 42 10.10 -5.97 7.40
C ALA A 42 10.79 -6.24 8.74
N ASN A 43 10.00 -6.40 9.80
CA ASN A 43 10.50 -6.78 11.11
C ASN A 43 10.16 -8.24 11.39
N VAL A 44 11.16 -9.10 11.57
CA VAL A 44 10.96 -10.55 11.76
C VAL A 44 11.00 -10.87 13.25
N ASP A 45 9.97 -11.52 13.76
CA ASP A 45 9.95 -12.04 15.13
C ASP A 45 10.98 -13.19 15.25
N PRO A 46 12.00 -13.07 16.12
CA PRO A 46 13.05 -14.08 16.26
C PRO A 46 12.57 -15.39 16.90
N ILE A 47 11.41 -15.41 17.56
CA ILE A 47 10.89 -16.59 18.26
C ILE A 47 10.02 -17.42 17.31
N MET A 48 8.99 -16.79 16.72
CA MET A 48 8.01 -17.50 15.88
C MET A 48 8.28 -17.39 14.37
N GLY A 49 9.21 -16.53 13.95
CA GLY A 49 9.52 -16.29 12.52
C GLY A 49 8.48 -15.45 11.78
N GLY A 50 7.52 -14.83 12.48
CA GLY A 50 6.48 -14.00 11.89
C GLY A 50 7.05 -12.70 11.30
N THR A 51 6.51 -12.25 10.17
CA THR A 51 6.98 -11.04 9.49
C THR A 51 6.01 -9.87 9.69
N GLY A 52 6.42 -8.88 10.46
CA GLY A 52 5.72 -7.61 10.64
C GLY A 52 5.92 -6.68 9.45
N MET A 53 4.87 -6.51 8.64
CA MET A 53 4.87 -5.65 7.45
C MET A 53 4.29 -4.24 7.71
N ASN A 54 3.49 -4.08 8.76
CA ASN A 54 2.85 -2.81 9.13
C ASN A 54 3.77 -1.90 9.98
N VAL A 55 5.05 -1.87 9.64
CA VAL A 55 6.09 -1.02 10.28
C VAL A 55 6.53 0.13 9.37
N ASN A 56 5.84 0.28 8.23
CA ASN A 56 6.17 1.26 7.18
C ASN A 56 5.26 2.49 7.29
N PHE A 57 5.82 3.66 7.02
CA PHE A 57 5.10 4.93 6.93
C PHE A 57 5.03 5.39 5.47
N VAL A 58 3.94 6.07 5.13
CA VAL A 58 3.69 6.54 3.76
C VAL A 58 3.32 8.02 3.77
N THR A 59 3.66 8.70 2.68
CA THR A 59 3.22 10.08 2.42
C THR A 59 2.17 10.05 1.32
N VAL A 60 1.04 10.72 1.55
CA VAL A 60 -0.01 10.86 0.53
C VAL A 60 0.26 12.13 -0.27
N ILE A 61 0.42 11.98 -1.59
CA ILE A 61 0.66 13.08 -2.53
C ILE A 61 -0.50 13.09 -3.53
N ARG A 62 -0.92 14.27 -3.98
CA ARG A 62 -1.90 14.36 -5.07
C ARG A 62 -1.21 14.00 -6.38
N ALA A 63 -1.88 13.21 -7.22
CA ALA A 63 -1.32 12.78 -8.50
C ALA A 63 -0.89 13.97 -9.39
N SER A 64 -1.67 15.06 -9.38
CA SER A 64 -1.33 16.30 -10.09
C SER A 64 0.03 16.87 -9.70
N ASP A 65 0.42 16.72 -8.43
CA ASP A 65 1.65 17.30 -7.89
C ASP A 65 2.88 16.44 -8.27
N VAL A 66 2.67 15.22 -8.77
CA VAL A 66 3.72 14.30 -9.21
C VAL A 66 3.99 14.42 -10.71
N GLU A 67 2.96 14.73 -11.51
CA GLU A 67 3.08 14.90 -12.97
C GLU A 67 3.80 16.21 -13.36
N GLU A 68 3.78 17.26 -12.53
CA GLU A 68 4.53 18.51 -12.82
C GLU A 68 6.06 18.39 -12.66
N VAL A 69 6.53 17.31 -12.02
CA VAL A 69 7.96 17.08 -11.72
C VAL A 69 8.57 16.01 -12.64
N ALA A 70 7.75 15.33 -13.45
CA ALA A 70 8.12 14.19 -14.29
C ALA A 70 8.34 14.56 -15.76
#